data_AF-A0A1F6PIU9-F1
#
_entry.id   AF-A0A1F6PIU9-F1
#
_cell.length_a   1.000
_cell.length_b   1.000
_cell.length_c   1.000
_cell.angle_alpha   90.00
_cell.angle_beta   90.00
_cell.angle_gamma   90.00
#
_symmetry.space_group_name_H-M   'P 1'
#
loop_
_entity.id
_entity.type
_entity.pdbx_description
1 polymer ?
#
loop_
_entity_poly.entity_id
_entity_poly.type
_entity_poly.pdbx_seq_one_letter_code
_entity_poly.pdbx_strand_id
1 'polypeptide(L)'
;MYFNKNKLFLQKSQLIAFLCGFFAITACVNSITVITPGQSEIINAPSVIVLGQSDPKHTLFINNKQVQVHPNGSFVTTVPVRPGMNKLWFEAGKETKEIIVYQPTPEYSFTARPLRISTINMVPGQEMEYLPGDIIKIAFRGSPGHKASAKIGSTHIPMQETLSYKNISKPVFCENQPIKAEQSTGVYQGTYAIQPTDHFQKTAIVVKLTSGNEEVSQTLPSTLTVLSDAFPIVAQTSTQNAVVRTAPDANRLTPLPQGVKIHITGKVGTYYRFQMGKNRDGWIESRFIELLPPGTSLPHSELYQVFLDQSTQNIIIKIPLKEKLPYILDQTDQSGLKLQLFGALINLDFVRYPTGNCAIDNITWNQSGPDTCEINIRPGFAALHGFEADYEGTTLVIKLRIPRTNTAKGILSGKTITIDPGHGGEAAGAIGPTGVKEKTVNLAIAAFLKSELEQLGAIVVMTRTTEDENPSFEQRVNAAKDAKSDVLISIHNNALPNGRDPYLEHGSSTYYYHLQALPLARAIQSSLLQDLGLIDYGVYWGNLVLARPTNPVAVLVEVGFMIHPEEYQKLIDPAFQKKSATAIRKGLENYFSSAQKK
;
A
#
# COMPACT_ATOMS: atom_id res chain seq x y z
N MET A 1 -25.28 -63.74 10.21
CA MET A 1 -26.74 -63.58 10.06
C MET A 1 -27.05 -62.90 8.73
N TYR A 2 -28.10 -63.38 8.08
CA TYR A 2 -28.49 -63.24 6.68
C TYR A 2 -28.68 -61.79 6.16
N PHE A 3 -28.04 -61.47 5.03
CA PHE A 3 -28.61 -61.11 3.70
C PHE A 3 -29.35 -59.76 3.58
N ASN A 4 -28.88 -58.86 2.70
CA ASN A 4 -29.29 -58.92 1.28
C ASN A 4 -28.33 -58.15 0.34
N LYS A 5 -28.17 -58.70 -0.87
CA LYS A 5 -27.32 -58.27 -1.99
C LYS A 5 -28.14 -57.50 -3.02
N ASN A 6 -27.49 -56.62 -3.78
CA ASN A 6 -27.50 -56.49 -5.26
C ASN A 6 -26.64 -55.26 -5.63
N LYS A 7 -25.43 -55.40 -6.24
CA LYS A 7 -25.12 -55.54 -7.68
C LYS A 7 -25.82 -54.44 -8.52
N LEU A 8 -25.20 -53.64 -9.40
CA LEU A 8 -24.07 -53.86 -10.31
C LEU A 8 -23.60 -52.52 -10.93
N PHE A 9 -22.33 -52.44 -11.32
CA PHE A 9 -21.65 -51.59 -12.33
C PHE A 9 -22.45 -50.56 -13.16
N LEU A 10 -21.88 -49.35 -13.35
CA LEU A 10 -21.42 -48.86 -14.67
C LEU A 10 -20.56 -47.57 -14.53
N GLN A 11 -19.37 -47.58 -15.14
CA GLN A 11 -18.65 -46.38 -15.57
C GLN A 11 -19.52 -45.59 -16.55
N LYS A 12 -19.56 -44.25 -16.42
CA LYS A 12 -19.71 -43.33 -17.56
C LYS A 12 -19.35 -41.89 -17.14
N SER A 13 -18.32 -41.39 -17.81
CA SER A 13 -18.03 -39.98 -18.12
C SER A 13 -19.21 -39.01 -17.94
N GLN A 14 -19.06 -38.02 -17.07
CA GLN A 14 -19.86 -36.79 -17.12
C GLN A 14 -18.98 -35.65 -17.62
N LEU A 15 -18.98 -35.51 -18.95
CA LEU A 15 -18.69 -34.27 -19.63
C LEU A 15 -19.91 -33.38 -19.38
N ILE A 16 -19.82 -32.43 -18.44
CA ILE A 16 -20.86 -31.40 -18.30
C ILE A 16 -20.63 -30.40 -19.44
N ALA A 17 -21.43 -30.53 -20.48
CA ALA A 17 -21.55 -29.54 -21.54
C ALA A 17 -22.13 -28.25 -20.95
N PHE A 18 -21.32 -27.18 -20.93
CA PHE A 18 -21.79 -25.82 -20.79
C PHE A 18 -22.63 -25.47 -22.03
N LEU A 19 -23.93 -25.71 -21.99
CA LEU A 19 -24.89 -25.12 -22.92
C LEU A 19 -25.32 -23.76 -22.33
N CYS A 20 -24.52 -22.72 -22.58
CA CYS A 20 -24.98 -21.35 -22.41
C CYS A 20 -25.88 -21.00 -23.59
N GLY A 21 -27.18 -20.94 -23.33
CA GLY A 21 -28.13 -20.31 -24.23
C GLY A 21 -27.74 -18.85 -24.44
N PHE A 22 -27.49 -18.49 -25.70
CA PHE A 22 -27.37 -17.12 -26.14
C PHE A 22 -28.73 -16.43 -26.00
N PHE A 23 -28.85 -15.54 -25.02
CA PHE A 23 -29.74 -14.40 -25.11
C PHE A 23 -28.90 -13.16 -24.84
N ALA A 24 -28.43 -12.52 -25.91
CA ALA A 24 -28.04 -11.12 -25.85
C ALA A 24 -29.33 -10.31 -25.68
N ILE A 25 -29.82 -10.21 -24.44
CA ILE A 25 -30.79 -9.18 -24.08
C ILE A 25 -29.98 -7.89 -24.02
N THR A 26 -29.97 -7.14 -25.12
CA THR A 26 -29.77 -5.69 -25.02
C THR A 26 -30.95 -5.18 -24.20
N ALA A 27 -30.82 -5.16 -22.87
CA ALA A 27 -31.74 -4.47 -22.03
C ALA A 27 -31.62 -3.00 -22.42
N CYS A 28 -32.58 -2.49 -23.18
CA CYS A 28 -32.71 -1.06 -23.42
C CYS A 28 -32.86 -0.40 -22.05
N VAL A 29 -31.82 0.32 -21.62
CA VAL A 29 -31.92 1.18 -20.46
C VAL A 29 -32.84 2.32 -20.84
N ASN A 30 -34.10 2.24 -20.40
CA ASN A 30 -35.11 3.25 -20.66
C ASN A 30 -35.05 4.41 -19.64
N SER A 31 -34.04 4.43 -18.75
CA SER A 31 -33.92 5.39 -17.65
C SER A 31 -32.48 5.81 -17.30
N ILE A 32 -32.24 7.10 -17.05
CA ILE A 32 -30.99 7.69 -16.53
C ILE A 32 -30.64 7.05 -15.18
N THR A 33 -29.62 6.20 -15.21
CA THR A 33 -29.02 5.58 -14.03
C THR A 33 -27.68 6.22 -13.77
N VAL A 34 -27.42 6.61 -12.53
CA VAL A 34 -26.14 7.20 -12.12
C VAL A 34 -25.54 6.28 -11.07
N ILE A 35 -24.32 5.81 -11.35
CA ILE A 35 -23.54 4.92 -10.48
C ILE A 35 -22.72 5.73 -9.49
N THR A 36 -22.08 6.81 -9.96
CA THR A 36 -21.39 7.80 -9.15
C THR A 36 -21.54 9.17 -9.81
N PRO A 37 -21.64 10.28 -9.06
CA PRO A 37 -21.67 10.35 -7.60
C PRO A 37 -23.01 9.90 -6.99
N GLY A 38 -22.98 9.52 -5.72
CA GLY A 38 -24.17 9.30 -4.90
C GLY A 38 -24.83 10.61 -4.47
N GLN A 39 -26.09 10.52 -4.01
CA GLN A 39 -26.79 11.66 -3.43
C GLN A 39 -26.09 12.15 -2.16
N SER A 40 -25.81 13.44 -2.09
CA SER A 40 -25.08 14.12 -1.00
C SER A 40 -23.64 13.63 -0.79
N GLU A 41 -23.00 13.08 -1.82
CA GLU A 41 -21.60 12.67 -1.76
C GLU A 41 -20.66 13.87 -1.54
N ILE A 42 -19.63 13.68 -0.70
CA ILE A 42 -18.61 14.69 -0.43
C ILE A 42 -17.48 14.58 -1.46
N ILE A 43 -17.26 15.65 -2.22
CA ILE A 43 -16.25 15.70 -3.29
C ILE A 43 -15.04 16.50 -2.82
N ASN A 44 -13.96 15.81 -2.48
CA ASN A 44 -12.69 16.43 -2.08
C ASN A 44 -11.78 16.74 -3.28
N ALA A 45 -12.35 17.27 -4.36
CA ALA A 45 -11.67 17.50 -5.63
C ALA A 45 -12.33 18.67 -6.39
N PRO A 46 -11.64 19.33 -7.33
CA PRO A 46 -12.20 20.45 -8.12
C PRO A 46 -13.29 20.01 -9.12
N SER A 47 -13.40 18.71 -9.40
CA SER A 47 -14.43 18.13 -10.25
C SER A 47 -14.86 16.76 -9.70
N VAL A 48 -16.04 16.32 -10.11
CA VAL A 48 -16.60 14.99 -9.80
C VAL A 48 -16.68 14.15 -11.07
N ILE A 49 -16.31 12.88 -10.98
CA ILE A 49 -16.55 11.89 -12.03
C ILE A 49 -18.02 11.51 -11.98
N VAL A 50 -18.70 11.57 -13.13
CA VAL A 50 -20.08 11.16 -13.28
C VAL A 50 -20.13 9.99 -14.24
N LEU A 51 -20.62 8.85 -13.75
CA LEU A 51 -20.64 7.57 -14.44
C LEU A 51 -22.04 6.98 -14.37
N GLY A 52 -22.54 6.42 -15.47
CA GLY A 52 -23.87 5.83 -15.46
C GLY A 52 -24.33 5.25 -16.79
N GLN A 53 -25.65 5.10 -16.91
CA GLN A 53 -26.33 4.71 -18.14
C GLN A 53 -27.45 5.66 -18.51
N SER A 54 -27.67 5.84 -19.81
CA SER A 54 -28.78 6.57 -20.41
C SER A 54 -29.21 5.85 -21.69
N ASP A 55 -30.44 6.09 -22.17
CA ASP A 55 -30.88 5.56 -23.46
C ASP A 55 -29.98 6.13 -24.58
N PRO A 56 -29.25 5.29 -25.35
CA PRO A 56 -28.38 5.75 -26.43
C PRO A 56 -29.14 6.42 -27.59
N LYS A 57 -30.47 6.31 -27.66
CA LYS A 57 -31.31 7.01 -28.65
C LYS A 57 -31.55 8.47 -28.31
N HIS A 58 -31.24 8.89 -27.08
CA HIS A 58 -31.44 10.25 -26.61
C HIS A 58 -30.11 10.90 -26.27
N THR A 59 -29.95 12.17 -26.66
CA THR A 59 -28.80 12.97 -26.24
C THR A 59 -28.90 13.22 -24.74
N LEU A 60 -27.88 12.82 -23.99
CA LEU A 60 -27.76 13.11 -22.56
C LEU A 60 -27.12 14.49 -22.36
N PHE A 61 -27.74 15.30 -21.50
CA PHE A 61 -27.18 16.55 -21.00
C PHE A 61 -26.94 16.45 -19.50
N ILE A 62 -25.81 16.98 -19.03
CA ILE A 62 -25.52 17.20 -17.62
C ILE A 62 -25.17 18.67 -17.42
N ASN A 63 -25.96 19.39 -16.63
CA ASN A 63 -25.83 20.84 -16.44
C ASN A 63 -25.74 21.61 -17.79
N ASN A 64 -26.66 21.29 -18.71
CA ASN A 64 -26.74 21.83 -20.07
C ASN A 64 -25.55 21.52 -20.99
N LYS A 65 -24.62 20.66 -20.57
CA LYS A 65 -23.54 20.16 -21.43
C LYS A 65 -23.87 18.79 -21.97
N GLN A 66 -23.75 18.63 -23.28
CA GLN A 66 -23.92 17.34 -23.93
C GLN A 66 -22.84 16.35 -23.46
N VAL A 67 -23.25 15.12 -23.16
CA VAL A 67 -22.37 14.02 -22.73
C VAL A 67 -22.48 12.87 -23.73
N GLN A 68 -21.35 12.29 -24.08
CA GLN A 68 -21.31 11.13 -24.96
C GLN A 68 -21.89 9.90 -24.27
N VAL A 69 -22.97 9.36 -24.85
CA VAL A 69 -23.55 8.07 -24.49
C VAL A 69 -23.08 7.04 -25.51
N HIS A 70 -22.46 5.96 -25.02
CA HIS A 70 -21.93 4.88 -25.85
C HIS A 70 -23.06 3.95 -26.32
N PRO A 71 -22.85 3.11 -27.36
CA PRO A 71 -23.91 2.25 -27.91
C PRO A 71 -24.60 1.32 -26.92
N ASN A 72 -23.92 0.92 -25.83
CA ASN A 72 -24.48 0.12 -24.74
C ASN A 72 -25.20 0.97 -23.66
N GLY A 73 -25.43 2.26 -23.93
CA GLY A 73 -26.04 3.22 -23.02
C GLY A 73 -25.10 3.77 -21.94
N SER A 74 -23.85 3.30 -21.84
CA SER A 74 -22.92 3.79 -20.81
C SER A 74 -22.43 5.20 -21.11
N PHE A 75 -22.15 5.99 -20.06
CA PHE A 75 -21.48 7.28 -20.20
C PHE A 75 -20.54 7.50 -19.02
N VAL A 76 -19.47 8.25 -19.26
CA VAL A 76 -18.62 8.82 -18.23
C VAL A 76 -18.25 10.26 -18.60
N THR A 77 -18.18 11.15 -17.62
CA THR A 77 -17.70 12.52 -17.80
C THR A 77 -17.18 13.10 -16.48
N THR A 78 -16.59 14.29 -16.52
CA THR A 78 -16.24 15.07 -15.32
C THR A 78 -17.04 16.36 -15.26
N VAL A 79 -17.56 16.70 -14.08
CA VAL A 79 -18.29 17.94 -13.85
C VAL A 79 -17.54 18.79 -12.83
N PRO A 80 -17.12 20.03 -13.17
CA PRO A 80 -16.52 20.94 -12.19
C PRO A 80 -17.49 21.23 -11.04
N VAL A 81 -16.95 21.27 -9.82
CA VAL A 81 -17.70 21.61 -8.60
C VAL A 81 -17.10 22.86 -7.95
N ARG A 82 -17.91 23.57 -7.17
CA ARG A 82 -17.51 24.75 -6.38
C ARG A 82 -17.75 24.51 -4.89
N PRO A 83 -16.99 25.16 -3.99
CA PRO A 83 -17.24 25.09 -2.55
C PRO A 83 -18.72 25.27 -2.20
N GLY A 84 -19.26 24.35 -1.41
CA GLY A 84 -20.69 24.29 -1.08
C GLY A 84 -21.45 23.21 -1.84
N MET A 85 -22.77 23.39 -1.92
CA MET A 85 -23.68 22.46 -2.59
C MET A 85 -23.64 22.68 -4.10
N ASN A 86 -23.49 21.59 -4.85
CA ASN A 86 -23.51 21.58 -6.31
C ASN A 86 -24.62 20.67 -6.79
N LYS A 87 -25.45 21.19 -7.71
CA LYS A 87 -26.53 20.44 -8.35
C LYS A 87 -26.05 19.90 -9.69
N LEU A 88 -26.22 18.60 -9.89
CA LEU A 88 -26.00 17.88 -11.14
C LEU A 88 -27.37 17.54 -11.72
N TRP A 89 -27.75 18.24 -12.78
CA TRP A 89 -29.03 18.07 -13.45
C TRP A 89 -28.84 17.30 -14.75
N PHE A 90 -29.49 16.15 -14.86
CA PHE A 90 -29.40 15.23 -15.99
C PHE A 90 -30.68 15.31 -16.81
N GLU A 91 -30.56 15.34 -18.14
CA GLU A 91 -31.69 15.33 -19.06
C GLU A 91 -31.41 14.39 -20.25
N ALA A 92 -32.34 13.49 -20.55
CA ALA A 92 -32.29 12.64 -21.74
C ALA A 92 -33.73 12.39 -22.24
N GLY A 93 -34.07 12.97 -23.40
CA GLY A 93 -35.43 12.90 -23.93
C GLY A 93 -36.44 13.58 -23.00
N LYS A 94 -37.36 12.80 -22.42
CA LYS A 94 -38.35 13.30 -21.42
C LYS A 94 -37.94 13.07 -19.98
N GLU A 95 -36.85 12.36 -19.76
CA GLU A 95 -36.41 12.00 -18.43
C GLU A 95 -35.47 13.04 -17.86
N THR A 96 -35.64 13.32 -16.57
CA THR A 96 -34.76 14.19 -15.82
C THR A 96 -34.36 13.53 -14.51
N LYS A 97 -33.16 13.84 -14.02
CA LYS A 97 -32.67 13.37 -12.72
C LYS A 97 -31.81 14.45 -12.08
N GLU A 98 -31.86 14.49 -10.76
CA GLU A 98 -31.07 15.43 -9.97
C GLU A 98 -30.22 14.67 -8.98
N ILE A 99 -28.94 15.05 -8.91
CA ILE A 99 -28.02 14.62 -7.86
C ILE A 99 -27.39 15.85 -7.25
N ILE A 100 -27.33 15.90 -5.92
CA ILE A 100 -26.67 16.96 -5.20
C ILE A 100 -25.38 16.41 -4.62
N VAL A 101 -24.26 17.11 -4.82
CA VAL A 101 -22.97 16.79 -4.21
C VAL A 101 -22.46 17.98 -3.42
N TYR A 102 -21.64 17.73 -2.40
CA TYR A 102 -21.07 18.77 -1.56
C TYR A 102 -19.56 18.82 -1.74
N GLN A 103 -19.02 19.97 -2.14
CA GLN A 103 -17.57 20.20 -2.13
C GLN A 103 -17.22 20.98 -0.86
N PRO A 104 -16.40 20.45 0.05
CA PRO A 104 -15.98 21.18 1.23
C PRO A 104 -15.28 22.49 0.85
N THR A 105 -15.58 23.57 1.59
CA THR A 105 -14.88 24.84 1.39
C THR A 105 -13.42 24.66 1.79
N PRO A 106 -12.44 25.02 0.91
CA PRO A 106 -11.04 25.03 1.28
C PRO A 106 -10.86 25.87 2.54
N GLU A 107 -10.05 25.39 3.49
CA GLU A 107 -9.92 26.03 4.80
C GLU A 107 -9.72 27.54 4.72
N TYR A 108 -10.54 28.25 5.50
CA TYR A 108 -10.70 29.69 5.61
C TYR A 108 -9.42 30.50 5.36
N SER A 109 -9.44 31.37 4.34
CA SER A 109 -8.61 32.57 4.36
C SER A 109 -9.25 33.55 5.33
N PHE A 110 -8.69 33.67 6.53
CA PHE A 110 -9.09 34.72 7.46
C PHE A 110 -8.76 36.08 6.87
N THR A 111 -9.65 37.05 7.05
CA THR A 111 -9.30 38.47 6.91
C THR A 111 -8.40 38.88 8.08
N ALA A 112 -7.62 39.95 7.90
CA ALA A 112 -6.76 40.47 8.96
C ALA A 112 -7.53 40.87 10.24
N ARG A 113 -8.82 41.22 10.11
CA ARG A 113 -9.72 41.52 11.24
C ARG A 113 -11.12 40.94 11.02
N PRO A 114 -11.88 40.64 12.09
CA PRO A 114 -11.44 40.62 13.50
C PRO A 114 -10.40 39.51 13.74
N LEU A 115 -9.63 39.61 14.84
CA LEU A 115 -8.67 38.57 15.20
C LEU A 115 -9.38 37.22 15.42
N ARG A 116 -8.89 36.19 14.76
CA ARG A 116 -9.38 34.81 14.88
C ARG A 116 -8.23 33.82 14.88
N ILE A 117 -8.43 32.71 15.57
CA ILE A 117 -7.60 31.51 15.49
C ILE A 117 -8.51 30.37 15.04
N SER A 118 -8.08 29.62 14.03
CA SER A 118 -8.72 28.37 13.60
C SER A 118 -8.65 27.35 14.71
N THR A 119 -9.72 26.59 14.94
CA THR A 119 -9.74 25.44 15.86
C THR A 119 -9.30 24.13 15.20
N ILE A 120 -9.13 24.11 13.88
CA ILE A 120 -8.75 22.95 13.07
C ILE A 120 -7.33 23.10 12.53
N ASN A 121 -6.70 21.96 12.19
CA ASN A 121 -5.35 21.87 11.63
C ASN A 121 -4.25 22.55 12.47
N MET A 122 -4.37 22.48 13.80
CA MET A 122 -3.27 22.83 14.68
C MET A 122 -2.26 21.71 14.79
N VAL A 123 -0.99 22.09 14.94
CA VAL A 123 0.14 21.18 15.13
C VAL A 123 0.80 21.54 16.46
N PRO A 124 1.08 20.56 17.33
CA PRO A 124 0.75 19.14 17.21
C PRO A 124 -0.75 18.85 17.38
N GLY A 125 -1.26 17.88 16.62
CA GLY A 125 -2.67 17.48 16.66
C GLY A 125 -2.98 16.29 17.58
N GLN A 126 -1.95 15.63 18.12
CA GLN A 126 -2.06 14.45 18.99
C GLN A 126 -1.15 14.62 20.20
N GLU A 127 -1.47 13.92 21.30
CA GLU A 127 -0.62 13.89 22.50
C GLU A 127 0.79 13.43 22.16
N MET A 128 1.80 14.05 22.80
CA MET A 128 3.20 13.74 22.57
C MET A 128 3.92 13.44 23.89
N GLU A 129 4.79 12.45 23.85
CA GLU A 129 5.74 12.14 24.93
C GLU A 129 7.14 12.14 24.32
N TYR A 130 8.02 13.03 24.77
CA TYR A 130 9.34 13.26 24.17
C TYR A 130 10.44 13.39 25.21
N LEU A 131 11.69 13.15 24.80
CA LEU A 131 12.86 13.30 25.64
C LEU A 131 13.40 14.74 25.59
N PRO A 132 14.18 15.17 26.60
CA PRO A 132 15.00 16.37 26.48
C PRO A 132 15.83 16.36 25.20
N GLY A 133 15.93 17.52 24.54
CA GLY A 133 16.60 17.70 23.25
C GLY A 133 15.70 17.51 22.02
N ASP A 134 14.54 16.87 22.15
CA ASP A 134 13.58 16.78 21.03
C ASP A 134 13.06 18.17 20.64
N ILE A 135 12.82 18.34 19.33
CA ILE A 135 12.27 19.59 18.78
C ILE A 135 10.79 19.42 18.48
N ILE A 136 9.97 20.28 19.09
CA ILE A 136 8.54 20.37 18.85
C ILE A 136 8.27 21.49 17.86
N LYS A 137 7.48 21.19 16.83
CA LYS A 137 6.90 22.18 15.93
C LYS A 137 5.49 22.52 16.39
N ILE A 138 5.23 23.81 16.58
CA ILE A 138 3.89 24.34 16.90
C ILE A 138 3.42 25.17 15.72
N ALA A 139 2.22 24.90 15.23
CA ALA A 139 1.62 25.67 14.14
C ALA A 139 0.11 25.81 14.30
N PHE A 140 -0.42 26.96 13.88
CA PHE A 140 -1.85 27.20 13.78
C PHE A 140 -2.16 28.20 12.66
N ARG A 141 -3.43 28.28 12.26
CA ARG A 141 -3.92 29.29 11.32
C ARG A 141 -4.75 30.35 12.04
N GLY A 142 -4.56 31.61 11.69
CA GLY A 142 -5.31 32.74 12.25
C GLY A 142 -5.36 33.94 11.30
N SER A 143 -5.88 35.06 11.78
CA SER A 143 -5.89 36.32 11.02
C SER A 143 -4.46 36.73 10.62
N PRO A 144 -4.19 37.06 9.34
CA PRO A 144 -2.85 37.39 8.86
C PRO A 144 -2.35 38.76 9.34
N GLY A 145 -1.02 38.94 9.35
CA GLY A 145 -0.34 40.22 9.58
C GLY A 145 -0.10 40.61 11.05
N HIS A 146 -0.22 39.67 11.99
CA HIS A 146 -0.20 39.96 13.44
C HIS A 146 0.92 39.23 14.18
N LYS A 147 1.12 39.55 15.46
CA LYS A 147 2.14 38.89 16.29
C LYS A 147 1.57 37.63 16.95
N ALA A 148 2.28 36.52 16.85
CA ALA A 148 1.88 35.24 17.43
C ALA A 148 2.91 34.73 18.45
N SER A 149 2.43 33.96 19.43
CA SER A 149 3.26 33.24 20.40
C SER A 149 2.57 31.95 20.83
N ALA A 150 3.36 30.99 21.32
CA ALA A 150 2.85 29.81 22.00
C ALA A 150 3.38 29.75 23.44
N LYS A 151 2.68 29.03 24.30
CA LYS A 151 3.04 28.82 25.70
C LYS A 151 2.86 27.36 26.09
N ILE A 152 3.86 26.81 26.78
CA ILE A 152 3.83 25.48 27.40
C ILE A 152 4.28 25.65 28.85
N GLY A 153 3.39 25.45 29.82
CA GLY A 153 3.68 25.78 31.22
C GLY A 153 4.08 27.25 31.38
N SER A 154 5.28 27.53 31.89
CA SER A 154 5.86 28.89 31.97
C SER A 154 6.67 29.31 30.74
N THR A 155 6.96 28.39 29.83
CA THR A 155 7.81 28.61 28.67
C THR A 155 7.05 29.36 27.58
N HIS A 156 7.64 30.46 27.09
CA HIS A 156 7.09 31.26 26.00
C HIS A 156 7.89 31.00 24.72
N ILE A 157 7.16 30.75 23.63
CA ILE A 157 7.73 30.36 22.34
C ILE A 157 7.34 31.45 21.32
N PRO A 158 8.31 32.17 20.74
CA PRO A 158 8.02 33.12 19.68
C PRO A 158 7.54 32.38 18.43
N MET A 159 6.58 32.97 17.72
CA MET A 159 6.06 32.42 16.46
C MET A 159 6.12 33.47 15.36
N GLN A 160 6.31 33.01 14.13
CA GLN A 160 6.35 33.86 12.94
C GLN A 160 5.24 33.47 11.98
N GLU A 161 4.62 34.48 11.35
CA GLU A 161 3.77 34.23 10.19
C GLU A 161 4.64 33.75 9.03
N THR A 162 4.24 32.62 8.47
CA THR A 162 4.89 31.97 7.33
C THR A 162 3.91 31.94 6.18
N LEU A 163 4.43 32.07 4.96
CA LEU A 163 3.65 31.74 3.77
C LEU A 163 3.45 30.22 3.80
N SER A 164 2.22 29.79 4.03
CA SER A 164 1.90 28.37 3.86
C SER A 164 1.57 28.16 2.41
N TYR A 165 2.38 27.35 1.76
CA TYR A 165 1.96 26.63 0.58
C TYR A 165 0.89 25.64 1.02
N LYS A 166 -0.30 25.66 0.41
CA LYS A 166 -1.35 24.67 0.72
C LYS A 166 -0.73 23.28 0.76
N ASN A 167 -1.16 22.45 1.73
CA ASN A 167 -0.88 21.02 1.70
C ASN A 167 -1.37 20.47 0.37
N ILE A 168 -0.39 20.38 -0.50
CA ILE A 168 -0.27 19.66 -1.74
C ILE A 168 -1.19 18.45 -1.64
N SER A 169 -2.25 18.43 -2.46
CA SER A 169 -2.94 17.18 -2.78
C SER A 169 -1.84 16.15 -3.03
N LYS A 170 -1.85 15.02 -2.29
CA LYS A 170 -0.87 13.93 -2.47
C LYS A 170 -0.60 13.78 -3.97
N PRO A 171 0.68 13.67 -4.41
CA PRO A 171 1.02 13.69 -5.83
C PRO A 171 0.05 12.82 -6.58
N VAL A 172 -0.64 13.43 -7.52
CA VAL A 172 -1.67 12.74 -8.27
C VAL A 172 -0.94 11.78 -9.20
N PHE A 173 -1.37 10.52 -9.21
CA PHE A 173 -0.70 9.44 -9.94
C PHE A 173 -0.35 9.90 -11.38
N CYS A 174 0.85 9.62 -11.88
CA CYS A 174 1.25 9.96 -13.27
C CYS A 174 1.29 11.44 -13.70
N GLU A 175 1.05 12.43 -12.82
CA GLU A 175 1.19 13.83 -13.20
C GLU A 175 2.61 14.36 -12.95
N ASN A 176 3.28 14.75 -14.04
CA ASN A 176 4.55 15.50 -14.02
C ASN A 176 4.31 17.02 -13.89
N GLN A 177 3.30 17.44 -13.13
CA GLN A 177 3.06 18.86 -12.88
C GLN A 177 3.83 19.31 -11.64
N PRO A 178 4.61 20.42 -11.72
CA PRO A 178 5.14 21.02 -10.51
C PRO A 178 3.97 21.39 -9.62
N ILE A 179 4.06 20.97 -8.37
CA ILE A 179 3.04 21.27 -7.38
C ILE A 179 2.84 22.78 -7.32
N LYS A 180 1.68 23.27 -7.76
CA LYS A 180 1.34 24.68 -7.69
C LYS A 180 1.04 25.02 -6.24
N ALA A 181 2.04 25.59 -5.61
CA ALA A 181 2.02 26.00 -4.24
C ALA A 181 1.22 27.33 -4.15
N GLU A 182 -0.08 27.26 -3.85
CA GLU A 182 -0.85 28.48 -3.55
C GLU A 182 -0.35 29.07 -2.23
N GLN A 183 0.08 30.33 -2.28
CA GLN A 183 0.48 31.08 -1.10
C GLN A 183 -0.75 31.45 -0.28
N SER A 184 -0.77 31.01 0.98
CA SER A 184 -1.76 31.44 1.96
C SER A 184 -1.07 32.14 3.12
N THR A 185 -1.61 33.30 3.49
CA THR A 185 -1.22 34.06 4.68
C THR A 185 -1.98 33.57 5.91
N GLY A 186 -1.55 33.99 7.10
CA GLY A 186 -2.19 33.67 8.36
C GLY A 186 -1.78 32.33 8.97
N VAL A 187 -0.66 31.74 8.54
CA VAL A 187 -0.13 30.51 9.15
C VAL A 187 1.07 30.86 10.03
N TYR A 188 0.91 30.64 11.33
CA TYR A 188 1.93 30.96 12.32
C TYR A 188 2.65 29.69 12.76
N GLN A 189 3.98 29.73 12.80
CA GLN A 189 4.82 28.61 13.20
C GLN A 189 5.87 29.04 14.22
N GLY A 190 6.15 28.15 15.18
CA GLY A 190 7.25 28.27 16.12
C GLY A 190 7.82 26.89 16.43
N THR A 191 9.05 26.86 16.92
CA THR A 191 9.72 25.63 17.34
C THR A 191 10.25 25.77 18.75
N TYR A 192 10.27 24.66 19.48
CA TYR A 192 10.82 24.59 20.82
C TYR A 192 11.66 23.33 20.97
N ALA A 193 12.91 23.48 21.38
CA ALA A 193 13.75 22.36 21.80
C ALA A 193 13.52 22.13 23.29
N ILE A 194 13.08 20.92 23.66
CA ILE A 194 12.82 20.56 25.05
C ILE A 194 14.12 20.65 25.84
N GLN A 195 14.09 21.38 26.96
CA GLN A 195 15.25 21.56 27.82
C GLN A 195 15.33 20.43 28.86
N PRO A 196 16.54 20.04 29.32
CA PRO A 196 16.70 19.06 30.40
C PRO A 196 15.99 19.45 31.72
N THR A 197 15.72 20.74 31.93
CA THR A 197 15.00 21.26 33.10
C THR A 197 13.48 21.25 32.94
N ASP A 198 12.95 20.87 31.77
CA ASP A 198 11.51 20.82 31.55
C ASP A 198 10.90 19.58 32.20
N HIS A 199 9.83 19.78 32.96
CA HIS A 199 9.09 18.72 33.65
C HIS A 199 7.60 18.76 33.30
N PHE A 200 7.29 18.84 32.00
CA PHE A 200 5.91 18.87 31.54
C PHE A 200 5.25 17.51 31.71
N GLN A 201 4.07 17.47 32.33
CA GLN A 201 3.24 16.28 32.45
C GLN A 201 1.85 16.59 31.91
N LYS A 202 1.47 16.00 30.77
CA LYS A 202 0.23 16.30 30.04
C LYS A 202 -0.08 17.81 29.98
N THR A 203 0.95 18.62 29.77
CA THR A 203 0.83 20.08 29.81
C THR A 203 0.23 20.59 28.51
N ALA A 204 -0.80 21.43 28.62
CA ALA A 204 -1.48 22.02 27.48
C ALA A 204 -0.59 23.05 26.76
N ILE A 205 -0.74 23.11 25.43
CA ILE A 205 -0.07 24.11 24.58
C ILE A 205 -1.11 25.17 24.21
N VAL A 206 -0.83 26.43 24.55
CA VAL A 206 -1.73 27.56 24.24
C VAL A 206 -1.07 28.46 23.22
N VAL A 207 -1.76 28.71 22.10
CA VAL A 207 -1.34 29.70 21.09
C VAL A 207 -2.10 31.00 21.27
N LYS A 208 -1.45 32.10 20.93
CA LYS A 208 -1.97 33.45 21.09
C LYS A 208 -1.65 34.30 19.87
N LEU A 209 -2.62 35.09 19.43
CA LEU A 209 -2.49 36.10 18.38
C LEU A 209 -2.81 37.47 18.96
N THR A 210 -1.99 38.48 18.64
CA THR A 210 -2.08 39.81 19.23
C THR A 210 -1.97 40.91 18.19
N SER A 211 -2.80 41.95 18.34
CA SER A 211 -2.80 43.16 17.51
C SER A 211 -3.10 44.40 18.36
N GLY A 212 -2.06 45.15 18.73
CA GLY A 212 -2.20 46.25 19.69
C GLY A 212 -2.67 45.73 21.04
N ASN A 213 -3.85 46.19 21.49
CA ASN A 213 -4.47 45.78 22.75
C ASN A 213 -5.45 44.60 22.60
N GLU A 214 -5.74 44.16 21.36
CA GLU A 214 -6.60 43.00 21.11
C GLU A 214 -5.79 41.71 21.15
N GLU A 215 -6.34 40.69 21.81
CA GLU A 215 -5.76 39.37 21.85
C GLU A 215 -6.81 38.27 21.72
N VAL A 216 -6.43 37.18 21.06
CA VAL A 216 -7.19 35.93 21.04
C VAL A 216 -6.24 34.78 21.34
N SER A 217 -6.71 33.80 22.09
CA SER A 217 -5.95 32.61 22.46
C SER A 217 -6.75 31.36 22.20
N GLN A 218 -6.04 30.27 21.93
CA GLN A 218 -6.64 28.98 21.69
C GLN A 218 -5.72 27.89 22.24
N THR A 219 -6.31 26.89 22.88
CA THR A 219 -5.58 25.71 23.35
C THR A 219 -5.56 24.68 22.23
N LEU A 220 -4.40 24.09 21.99
CA LEU A 220 -4.23 22.98 21.06
C LEU A 220 -4.97 21.73 21.55
N PRO A 221 -5.40 20.83 20.64
CA PRO A 221 -6.05 19.57 21.03
C PRO A 221 -5.09 18.56 21.68
N SER A 222 -3.81 18.90 21.82
CA SER A 222 -2.75 18.02 22.26
C SER A 222 -2.07 18.53 23.53
N THR A 223 -1.42 17.62 24.22
CA THR A 223 -0.58 17.91 25.39
C THR A 223 0.83 17.39 25.18
N LEU A 224 1.77 17.95 25.93
CA LEU A 224 3.16 17.51 25.97
C LEU A 224 3.48 16.87 27.34
N THR A 225 4.14 15.72 27.27
CA THR A 225 4.83 15.11 28.42
C THR A 225 6.32 15.00 28.10
N VAL A 226 7.18 15.41 29.03
CA VAL A 226 8.62 15.18 28.95
C VAL A 226 8.94 13.88 29.68
N LEU A 227 9.47 12.91 28.94
CA LEU A 227 9.91 11.63 29.45
C LEU A 227 11.17 11.81 30.30
N SER A 228 11.23 11.10 31.42
CA SER A 228 12.45 10.99 32.22
C SER A 228 13.52 10.22 31.45
N ASP A 229 14.74 10.75 31.40
CA ASP A 229 15.92 10.11 30.82
C ASP A 229 16.75 9.32 31.85
N ALA A 230 16.29 9.27 33.12
CA ALA A 230 16.99 8.58 34.21
C ALA A 230 17.24 7.09 33.97
N PHE A 231 16.38 6.42 33.19
CA PHE A 231 16.57 5.04 32.76
C PHE A 231 15.91 4.80 31.39
N PRO A 232 16.46 3.90 30.56
CA PRO A 232 15.87 3.57 29.27
C PRO A 232 14.47 2.96 29.39
N ILE A 233 13.62 3.28 28.42
CA ILE A 233 12.30 2.65 28.26
C ILE A 233 12.44 1.59 27.17
N VAL A 234 12.18 0.33 27.50
CA VAL A 234 12.30 -0.79 26.55
C VAL A 234 10.94 -1.40 26.30
N ALA A 235 10.66 -1.71 25.04
CA ALA A 235 9.49 -2.49 24.65
C ALA A 235 9.90 -3.75 23.89
N GLN A 236 8.98 -4.69 23.77
CA GLN A 236 9.12 -5.88 22.96
C GLN A 236 7.97 -5.99 21.96
N THR A 237 8.24 -6.38 20.72
CA THR A 237 7.19 -6.63 19.73
C THR A 237 6.33 -7.83 20.15
N SER A 238 5.01 -7.69 20.05
CA SER A 238 4.03 -8.67 20.54
C SER A 238 3.39 -9.51 19.42
N THR A 239 3.60 -9.14 18.15
CA THR A 239 3.03 -9.84 16.98
C THR A 239 4.11 -10.22 15.96
N GLN A 240 3.80 -11.19 15.09
CA GLN A 240 4.75 -11.66 14.07
C GLN A 240 5.03 -10.65 12.94
N ASN A 241 4.15 -9.67 12.76
CA ASN A 241 4.26 -8.68 11.68
C ASN A 241 4.12 -7.26 12.27
N ALA A 242 4.99 -6.93 13.22
CA ALA A 242 4.97 -5.67 13.93
C ALA A 242 5.43 -4.53 13.01
N VAL A 243 4.49 -3.75 12.46
CA VAL A 243 4.77 -2.80 11.36
C VAL A 243 5.52 -1.57 11.86
N VAL A 244 6.73 -1.36 11.32
CA VAL A 244 7.54 -0.15 11.54
C VAL A 244 7.32 0.85 10.41
N ARG A 245 7.26 2.14 10.75
CA ARG A 245 7.06 3.27 9.85
C ARG A 245 8.12 4.35 10.04
N THR A 246 8.27 5.22 9.05
CA THR A 246 9.14 6.42 9.14
C THR A 246 8.59 7.48 10.09
N ALA A 247 7.27 7.57 10.19
CA ALA A 247 6.50 8.43 11.08
C ALA A 247 5.09 7.82 11.23
N PRO A 248 4.28 8.23 12.23
CA PRO A 248 2.95 7.66 12.48
C PRO A 248 2.08 7.53 11.22
N ASP A 249 2.02 8.58 10.39
CA ASP A 249 1.20 8.62 9.17
C ASP A 249 2.00 8.44 7.86
N ALA A 250 3.25 7.98 7.96
CA ALA A 250 4.15 7.86 6.81
C ALA A 250 4.31 6.42 6.32
N ASN A 251 5.21 6.26 5.34
CA ASN A 251 5.53 4.99 4.71
C ASN A 251 6.01 3.94 5.71
N ARG A 252 5.74 2.67 5.37
CA ARG A 252 6.25 1.51 6.09
C ARG A 252 7.73 1.33 5.77
N LEU A 253 8.51 0.96 6.79
CA LEU A 253 9.93 0.62 6.65
C LEU A 253 10.09 -0.90 6.53
N THR A 254 9.71 -1.62 7.59
CA THR A 254 9.82 -3.08 7.68
C THR A 254 8.81 -3.59 8.72
N PRO A 255 8.29 -4.81 8.63
CA PRO A 255 7.81 -5.49 9.81
C PRO A 255 8.99 -5.97 10.67
N LEU A 256 8.79 -6.07 11.98
CA LEU A 256 9.66 -6.79 12.90
C LEU A 256 8.91 -8.06 13.40
N PRO A 257 9.58 -9.21 13.52
CA PRO A 257 8.99 -10.42 14.11
C PRO A 257 8.65 -10.24 15.58
N GLN A 258 7.89 -11.20 16.14
CA GLN A 258 7.54 -11.19 17.56
C GLN A 258 8.79 -11.38 18.43
N GLY A 259 8.85 -10.64 19.54
CA GLY A 259 9.86 -10.78 20.56
C GLY A 259 11.11 -9.90 20.36
N VAL A 260 11.14 -9.04 19.35
CA VAL A 260 12.22 -8.07 19.11
C VAL A 260 12.14 -6.97 20.15
N LYS A 261 13.24 -6.73 20.88
CA LYS A 261 13.31 -5.63 21.84
C LYS A 261 13.72 -4.33 21.16
N ILE A 262 13.13 -3.22 21.60
CA ILE A 262 13.35 -1.88 21.03
C ILE A 262 13.47 -0.83 22.13
N HIS A 263 14.34 0.17 21.91
CA HIS A 263 14.53 1.30 22.80
C HIS A 263 13.55 2.42 22.48
N ILE A 264 12.55 2.64 23.33
CA ILE A 264 11.54 3.70 23.16
C ILE A 264 12.15 5.06 23.51
N THR A 265 12.04 6.00 22.58
CA THR A 265 12.57 7.37 22.71
C THR A 265 11.49 8.43 22.63
N GLY A 266 10.23 8.07 22.39
CA GLY A 266 9.12 9.01 22.36
C GLY A 266 7.81 8.37 21.93
N LYS A 267 6.76 9.18 21.81
CA LYS A 267 5.43 8.76 21.42
C LYS A 267 4.61 9.91 20.86
N VAL A 268 3.77 9.64 19.86
CA VAL A 268 2.76 10.54 19.31
C VAL A 268 1.46 9.76 19.15
N GLY A 269 0.42 10.16 19.86
CA GLY A 269 -0.85 9.44 19.92
C GLY A 269 -0.64 7.97 20.30
N THR A 270 -1.03 7.05 19.42
CA THR A 270 -0.88 5.60 19.64
C THR A 270 0.44 5.02 19.16
N TYR A 271 1.32 5.83 18.56
CA TYR A 271 2.59 5.39 17.98
C TYR A 271 3.77 5.71 18.89
N TYR A 272 4.57 4.71 19.20
CA TYR A 272 5.85 4.88 19.88
C TYR A 272 6.97 5.08 18.87
N ARG A 273 7.84 6.04 19.15
CA ARG A 273 9.13 6.21 18.49
C ARG A 273 10.16 5.34 19.20
N PHE A 274 10.96 4.62 18.44
CA PHE A 274 12.07 3.85 18.96
C PHE A 274 13.32 4.02 18.11
N GLN A 275 14.46 3.91 18.75
CA GLN A 275 15.76 4.12 18.11
C GLN A 275 16.13 2.92 17.23
N MET A 276 16.55 3.20 15.98
CA MET A 276 17.07 2.25 15.01
C MET A 276 18.49 2.66 14.61
N GLY A 277 19.43 2.48 15.54
CA GLY A 277 20.78 3.02 15.42
C GLY A 277 20.86 4.51 15.77
N LYS A 278 22.07 5.08 15.83
CA LYS A 278 22.28 6.46 16.28
C LYS A 278 21.56 7.55 15.44
N ASN A 279 21.32 7.31 14.15
CA ASN A 279 20.88 8.35 13.20
C ASN A 279 19.50 8.08 12.58
N ARG A 280 18.73 7.13 13.12
CA ARG A 280 17.46 6.74 12.54
C ARG A 280 16.51 6.28 13.63
N ASP A 281 15.25 6.66 13.45
CA ASP A 281 14.15 6.20 14.28
C ASP A 281 13.18 5.34 13.45
N GLY A 282 12.47 4.47 14.17
CA GLY A 282 11.27 3.78 13.69
C GLY A 282 10.06 4.19 14.52
N TRP A 283 8.89 4.13 13.92
CA TRP A 283 7.60 4.32 14.60
C TRP A 283 6.77 3.06 14.54
N ILE A 284 6.22 2.66 15.68
CA ILE A 284 5.44 1.44 15.82
C ILE A 284 4.19 1.69 16.67
N GLU A 285 3.05 1.14 16.22
CA GLU A 285 1.78 1.33 16.91
C GLU A 285 1.75 0.50 18.20
N SER A 286 1.15 1.07 19.26
CA SER A 286 1.05 0.47 20.60
C SER A 286 0.53 -0.96 20.60
N ARG A 287 -0.43 -1.32 19.73
CA ARG A 287 -0.96 -2.69 19.61
C ARG A 287 0.07 -3.75 19.18
N PHE A 288 1.21 -3.34 18.65
CA PHE A 288 2.28 -4.25 18.19
C PHE A 288 3.40 -4.45 19.20
N ILE A 289 3.32 -3.81 20.38
CA ILE A 289 4.37 -3.88 21.39
C ILE A 289 3.81 -4.06 22.80
N GLU A 290 4.67 -4.52 23.69
CA GLU A 290 4.47 -4.55 25.13
C GLU A 290 5.64 -3.80 25.80
N LEU A 291 5.35 -2.87 26.72
CA LEU A 291 6.39 -2.20 27.49
C LEU A 291 6.96 -3.15 28.54
N LEU A 292 8.28 -3.20 28.65
CA LEU A 292 8.98 -4.02 29.64
C LEU A 292 9.21 -3.26 30.96
N PRO A 293 9.43 -3.96 32.08
CA PRO A 293 9.65 -3.31 33.38
C PRO A 293 10.84 -2.33 33.37
N PRO A 294 10.78 -1.23 34.16
CA PRO A 294 11.92 -0.35 34.38
C PRO A 294 13.17 -1.10 34.81
N GLY A 295 14.35 -0.67 34.32
CA GLY A 295 15.63 -1.33 34.56
C GLY A 295 15.97 -2.45 33.56
N THR A 296 15.09 -2.74 32.60
CA THR A 296 15.41 -3.61 31.46
C THR A 296 16.55 -3.00 30.65
N SER A 297 17.62 -3.78 30.42
CA SER A 297 18.75 -3.35 29.60
C SER A 297 18.36 -3.12 28.14
N LEU A 298 19.06 -2.18 27.49
CA LEU A 298 18.95 -1.96 26.05
C LEU A 298 19.32 -3.24 25.28
N PRO A 299 18.63 -3.53 24.15
CA PRO A 299 18.91 -4.70 23.35
C PRO A 299 20.32 -4.62 22.75
N HIS A 300 21.12 -5.66 22.98
CA HIS A 300 22.49 -5.69 22.47
C HIS A 300 22.97 -7.09 22.10
N SER A 301 23.72 -7.18 21.00
CA SER A 301 24.45 -8.39 20.64
C SER A 301 25.79 -8.07 19.97
N GLU A 302 26.74 -8.98 20.15
CA GLU A 302 27.95 -9.02 19.35
C GLU A 302 27.81 -10.12 18.30
N LEU A 303 28.25 -9.83 17.08
CA LEU A 303 28.13 -10.73 15.95
C LEU A 303 29.49 -11.35 15.65
N TYR A 304 29.64 -12.63 16.00
CA TYR A 304 30.90 -13.37 15.89
C TYR A 304 30.99 -14.29 14.69
N GLN A 305 29.85 -14.81 14.23
CA GLN A 305 29.82 -15.86 13.22
C GLN A 305 28.61 -15.71 12.31
N VAL A 306 28.81 -16.05 11.03
CA VAL A 306 27.73 -16.25 10.05
C VAL A 306 27.84 -17.66 9.51
N PHE A 307 26.75 -18.41 9.62
CA PHE A 307 26.64 -19.77 9.11
C PHE A 307 25.79 -19.80 7.86
N LEU A 308 26.27 -20.52 6.84
CA LEU A 308 25.49 -20.80 5.65
C LEU A 308 25.17 -22.28 5.59
N ASP A 309 23.91 -22.57 5.32
CA ASP A 309 23.41 -23.88 4.94
C ASP A 309 22.67 -23.75 3.61
N GLN A 310 22.58 -24.84 2.85
CA GLN A 310 21.83 -24.86 1.60
C GLN A 310 21.13 -26.19 1.38
N SER A 311 19.92 -26.08 0.86
CA SER A 311 19.15 -27.18 0.28
C SER A 311 19.09 -27.02 -1.24
N THR A 312 18.41 -27.92 -1.93
CA THR A 312 18.15 -27.79 -3.37
C THR A 312 17.22 -26.60 -3.72
N GLN A 313 16.53 -26.02 -2.74
CA GLN A 313 15.52 -24.99 -2.98
C GLN A 313 15.81 -23.67 -2.28
N ASN A 314 16.61 -23.67 -1.22
CA ASN A 314 16.87 -22.48 -0.40
C ASN A 314 18.31 -22.44 0.10
N ILE A 315 18.85 -21.23 0.19
CA ILE A 315 20.02 -20.89 0.99
C ILE A 315 19.52 -20.36 2.32
N ILE A 316 20.11 -20.81 3.42
CA ILE A 316 19.77 -20.40 4.78
C ILE A 316 21.03 -19.78 5.39
N ILE A 317 20.94 -18.51 5.76
CA ILE A 317 22.00 -17.76 6.42
C ILE A 317 21.57 -17.57 7.87
N LYS A 318 22.35 -18.07 8.81
CA LYS A 318 22.09 -17.99 10.25
C LYS A 318 23.11 -17.08 10.91
N ILE A 319 22.60 -16.12 11.67
CA ILE A 319 23.35 -15.13 12.43
C ILE A 319 22.95 -15.30 13.90
N PRO A 320 23.71 -16.08 14.69
CA PRO A 320 23.43 -16.25 16.11
C PRO A 320 23.61 -14.92 16.85
N LEU A 321 22.62 -14.53 17.65
CA LEU A 321 22.66 -13.34 18.49
C LEU A 321 22.34 -13.71 19.95
N LYS A 322 22.73 -12.82 20.87
CA LYS A 322 22.38 -12.93 22.31
C LYS A 322 20.88 -12.73 22.55
N GLU A 323 20.26 -11.86 21.76
CA GLU A 323 18.84 -11.53 21.84
C GLU A 323 18.31 -11.07 20.48
N LYS A 324 16.99 -10.97 20.35
CA LYS A 324 16.34 -10.52 19.12
C LYS A 324 16.48 -9.01 18.97
N LEU A 325 17.18 -8.59 17.93
CA LEU A 325 17.46 -7.19 17.61
C LEU A 325 16.57 -6.65 16.48
N PRO A 326 16.27 -5.34 16.46
CA PRO A 326 15.62 -4.71 15.32
C PRO A 326 16.53 -4.76 14.09
N TYR A 327 15.95 -5.02 12.92
CA TYR A 327 16.70 -5.09 11.66
C TYR A 327 15.89 -4.53 10.49
N ILE A 328 16.60 -4.22 9.40
CA ILE A 328 16.04 -3.98 8.06
C ILE A 328 16.78 -4.90 7.08
N LEU A 329 16.04 -5.54 6.18
CA LEU A 329 16.60 -6.34 5.10
C LEU A 329 16.10 -5.81 3.76
N ASP A 330 16.98 -5.10 3.05
CA ASP A 330 16.66 -4.44 1.78
C ASP A 330 17.42 -5.06 0.60
N GLN A 331 16.87 -4.88 -0.60
CA GLN A 331 17.58 -5.20 -1.84
C GLN A 331 18.56 -4.08 -2.20
N THR A 332 19.82 -4.42 -2.47
CA THR A 332 20.80 -3.46 -3.01
C THR A 332 20.63 -3.26 -4.51
N ASP A 333 20.21 -4.32 -5.19
CA ASP A 333 19.97 -4.41 -6.63
C ASP A 333 19.09 -5.65 -6.89
N GLN A 334 19.06 -6.17 -8.13
CA GLN A 334 18.23 -7.32 -8.47
C GLN A 334 18.66 -8.62 -7.76
N SER A 335 19.93 -8.78 -7.39
CA SER A 335 20.46 -10.01 -6.78
C SER A 335 20.92 -9.84 -5.33
N GLY A 336 21.41 -8.66 -4.95
CA GLY A 336 22.03 -8.42 -3.64
C GLY A 336 21.03 -8.05 -2.54
N LEU A 337 21.36 -8.44 -1.31
CA LEU A 337 20.66 -8.02 -0.10
C LEU A 337 21.61 -7.28 0.84
N LYS A 338 21.06 -6.32 1.59
CA LYS A 338 21.72 -5.65 2.71
C LYS A 338 20.87 -5.79 3.95
N LEU A 339 21.43 -6.47 4.96
CA LEU A 339 20.91 -6.47 6.32
C LEU A 339 21.52 -5.31 7.09
N GLN A 340 20.69 -4.49 7.73
CA GLN A 340 21.10 -3.57 8.79
C GLN A 340 20.55 -4.10 10.12
N LEU A 341 21.43 -4.37 11.08
CA LEU A 341 21.08 -4.88 12.41
C LEU A 341 21.42 -3.82 13.45
N PHE A 342 20.41 -3.39 14.21
CA PHE A 342 20.52 -2.28 15.16
C PHE A 342 20.66 -2.81 16.60
N GLY A 343 21.52 -2.18 17.40
CA GLY A 343 21.96 -2.70 18.70
C GLY A 343 23.10 -3.73 18.58
N ALA A 344 23.75 -3.85 17.43
CA ALA A 344 24.78 -4.84 17.19
C ALA A 344 26.20 -4.23 17.07
N LEU A 345 27.19 -4.97 17.58
CA LEU A 345 28.61 -4.74 17.33
C LEU A 345 29.18 -5.88 16.50
N ILE A 346 29.94 -5.55 15.46
CA ILE A 346 30.56 -6.56 14.62
C ILE A 346 31.89 -6.98 15.23
N ASN A 347 31.99 -8.28 15.54
CA ASN A 347 33.22 -8.93 15.99
C ASN A 347 33.39 -10.23 15.20
N LEU A 348 33.16 -10.14 13.89
CA LEU A 348 33.00 -11.31 13.03
C LEU A 348 34.35 -11.97 12.77
N ASP A 349 34.57 -13.14 13.38
CA ASP A 349 35.78 -13.94 13.19
C ASP A 349 35.67 -14.86 11.96
N PHE A 350 34.48 -15.42 11.72
CA PHE A 350 34.30 -16.47 10.71
C PHE A 350 32.98 -16.36 9.93
N VAL A 351 33.07 -16.52 8.61
CA VAL A 351 31.93 -16.83 7.73
C VAL A 351 32.11 -18.26 7.23
N ARG A 352 31.23 -19.17 7.66
CA ARG A 352 31.31 -20.59 7.28
C ARG A 352 30.40 -20.89 6.09
N TYR A 353 31.00 -21.09 4.93
CA TYR A 353 30.32 -21.57 3.72
C TYR A 353 30.12 -23.10 3.78
N PRO A 354 29.03 -23.64 3.18
CA PRO A 354 28.83 -25.07 3.07
C PRO A 354 29.89 -25.71 2.16
N THR A 355 30.20 -26.99 2.39
CA THR A 355 31.07 -27.77 1.51
C THR A 355 30.39 -28.02 0.16
N GLY A 356 31.10 -27.79 -0.96
CA GLY A 356 30.59 -27.97 -2.33
C GLY A 356 30.24 -26.64 -3.01
N ASN A 357 29.42 -26.68 -4.06
CA ASN A 357 28.98 -25.47 -4.78
C ASN A 357 28.03 -24.65 -3.90
N CYS A 358 28.53 -23.60 -3.26
CA CYS A 358 27.69 -22.63 -2.56
C CYS A 358 27.06 -21.66 -3.57
N ALA A 359 25.76 -21.40 -3.45
CA ALA A 359 25.06 -20.41 -4.28
C ALA A 359 25.24 -18.96 -3.80
N ILE A 360 26.13 -18.71 -2.83
CA ILE A 360 26.55 -17.36 -2.39
C ILE A 360 27.96 -17.09 -2.91
N ASP A 361 28.12 -15.98 -3.65
CA ASP A 361 29.40 -15.53 -4.16
C ASP A 361 30.24 -14.90 -3.05
N ASN A 362 29.64 -14.00 -2.25
CA ASN A 362 30.28 -13.43 -1.07
C ASN A 362 29.29 -12.90 -0.04
N ILE A 363 29.80 -12.76 1.19
CA ILE A 363 29.22 -11.98 2.27
C ILE A 363 30.28 -10.99 2.72
N THR A 364 29.92 -9.71 2.76
CA THR A 364 30.78 -8.63 3.29
C THR A 364 30.06 -7.89 4.41
N TRP A 365 30.80 -7.18 5.24
CA TRP A 365 30.22 -6.52 6.40
C TRP A 365 30.91 -5.20 6.71
N ASN A 366 30.21 -4.34 7.45
CA ASN A 366 30.72 -3.06 7.93
C ASN A 366 30.01 -2.65 9.24
N GLN A 367 30.67 -1.87 10.08
CA GLN A 367 30.07 -1.19 11.22
C GLN A 367 29.72 0.26 10.79
N SER A 368 28.47 0.53 10.43
CA SER A 368 28.06 1.85 9.88
C SER A 368 27.71 2.88 10.96
N GLY A 369 27.67 2.47 12.22
CA GLY A 369 27.47 3.33 13.37
C GLY A 369 27.89 2.62 14.67
N PRO A 370 27.89 3.30 15.82
CA PRO A 370 28.35 2.71 17.08
C PRO A 370 27.54 1.48 17.53
N ASP A 371 26.34 1.30 17.00
CA ASP A 371 25.39 0.23 17.33
C ASP A 371 24.71 -0.37 16.09
N THR A 372 25.27 -0.14 14.90
CA THR A 372 24.66 -0.61 13.64
C THR A 372 25.66 -1.43 12.83
N CYS A 373 25.36 -2.73 12.69
CA CYS A 373 26.08 -3.63 11.80
C CYS A 373 25.37 -3.72 10.45
N GLU A 374 26.15 -3.77 9.37
CA GLU A 374 25.67 -4.02 8.03
C GLU A 374 26.29 -5.29 7.47
N ILE A 375 25.45 -6.17 6.90
CA ILE A 375 25.88 -7.38 6.21
C ILE A 375 25.32 -7.33 4.80
N ASN A 376 26.21 -7.30 3.80
CA ASN A 376 25.84 -7.41 2.39
C ASN A 376 25.98 -8.87 1.96
N ILE A 377 24.94 -9.40 1.33
CA ILE A 377 24.86 -10.78 0.86
C ILE A 377 24.76 -10.73 -0.66
N ARG A 378 25.71 -11.38 -1.34
CA ARG A 378 25.74 -11.49 -2.81
C ARG A 378 25.56 -12.94 -3.24
N PRO A 379 24.36 -13.32 -3.71
CA PRO A 379 24.14 -14.63 -4.32
C PRO A 379 24.71 -14.73 -5.74
N GLY A 380 25.07 -15.95 -6.16
CA GLY A 380 25.61 -16.27 -7.50
C GLY A 380 24.58 -16.41 -8.62
N PHE A 381 23.39 -15.84 -8.43
CA PHE A 381 22.31 -15.79 -9.40
C PHE A 381 21.98 -14.34 -9.79
N ALA A 382 21.49 -14.15 -11.02
CA ALA A 382 21.30 -12.83 -11.61
C ALA A 382 20.18 -12.00 -10.96
N ALA A 383 19.19 -12.66 -10.34
CA ALA A 383 18.10 -12.00 -9.64
C ALA A 383 17.59 -12.85 -8.48
N LEU A 384 17.08 -12.21 -7.43
CA LEU A 384 16.38 -12.86 -6.32
C LEU A 384 15.04 -13.46 -6.78
N HIS A 385 14.70 -14.64 -6.27
CA HIS A 385 13.43 -15.33 -6.53
C HIS A 385 12.53 -15.43 -5.28
N GLY A 386 12.84 -14.62 -4.27
CA GLY A 386 12.17 -14.65 -2.99
C GLY A 386 13.17 -14.70 -1.84
N PHE A 387 12.93 -13.91 -0.81
CA PHE A 387 13.69 -13.92 0.42
C PHE A 387 12.82 -13.60 1.62
N GLU A 388 13.20 -14.09 2.79
CA GLU A 388 12.53 -13.79 4.06
C GLU A 388 13.56 -13.78 5.19
N ALA A 389 13.24 -13.09 6.28
CA ALA A 389 14.04 -13.10 7.48
C ALA A 389 13.13 -13.22 8.70
N ASP A 390 13.51 -14.08 9.63
CA ASP A 390 12.81 -14.30 10.90
C ASP A 390 13.81 -14.85 11.94
N TYR A 391 13.37 -15.04 13.19
CA TYR A 391 14.20 -15.55 14.27
C TYR A 391 13.87 -17.00 14.64
N GLU A 392 14.90 -17.85 14.67
CA GLU A 392 14.88 -19.16 15.34
C GLU A 392 15.53 -19.02 16.72
N GLY A 393 14.71 -18.93 17.78
CA GLY A 393 15.20 -18.53 19.10
C GLY A 393 15.74 -17.10 19.06
N THR A 394 17.04 -16.92 19.28
CA THR A 394 17.74 -15.63 19.11
C THR A 394 18.59 -15.56 17.84
N THR A 395 18.61 -16.63 17.04
CA THR A 395 19.35 -16.66 15.77
C THR A 395 18.51 -16.00 14.69
N LEU A 396 19.03 -14.93 14.07
CA LEU A 396 18.42 -14.35 12.89
C LEU A 396 18.68 -15.27 11.69
N VAL A 397 17.61 -15.70 11.03
CA VAL A 397 17.65 -16.61 9.89
C VAL A 397 17.14 -15.90 8.66
N ILE A 398 18.01 -15.69 7.69
CA ILE A 398 17.67 -15.18 6.36
C ILE A 398 17.60 -16.37 5.41
N LYS A 399 16.48 -16.50 4.71
CA LYS A 399 16.25 -17.57 3.75
C LYS A 399 16.05 -16.99 2.36
N LEU A 400 16.87 -17.45 1.41
CA LEU A 400 16.85 -17.05 0.01
C LEU A 400 16.40 -18.23 -0.85
N ARG A 401 15.46 -18.00 -1.76
CA ARG A 401 15.02 -19.04 -2.70
C ARG A 401 16.05 -19.21 -3.83
N ILE A 402 16.44 -20.46 -4.09
CA ILE A 402 17.28 -20.81 -5.23
C ILE A 402 16.40 -20.86 -6.50
N PRO A 403 16.79 -20.19 -7.59
CA PRO A 403 16.08 -20.26 -8.87
C PRO A 403 15.94 -21.71 -9.35
N ARG A 404 14.71 -22.17 -9.61
CA ARG A 404 14.47 -23.52 -10.16
C ARG A 404 14.48 -23.49 -11.68
N THR A 405 15.38 -24.27 -12.30
CA THR A 405 15.45 -24.48 -13.75
C THR A 405 15.04 -25.92 -14.09
N ASN A 406 13.73 -26.20 -14.17
CA ASN A 406 13.26 -27.49 -14.67
C ASN A 406 12.52 -27.30 -15.99
N THR A 407 13.25 -27.35 -17.10
CA THR A 407 12.71 -27.10 -18.45
C THR A 407 12.16 -28.36 -19.11
N ALA A 408 12.52 -29.55 -18.63
CA ALA A 408 12.20 -30.81 -19.30
C ALA A 408 10.69 -31.11 -19.38
N LYS A 409 9.87 -30.50 -18.52
CA LYS A 409 8.40 -30.67 -18.50
C LYS A 409 7.61 -29.41 -18.90
N GLY A 410 8.29 -28.36 -19.36
CA GLY A 410 7.69 -27.05 -19.66
C GLY A 410 8.02 -25.98 -18.62
N ILE A 411 8.06 -24.71 -19.04
CA ILE A 411 8.60 -23.59 -18.26
C ILE A 411 7.83 -23.29 -16.96
N LEU A 412 6.53 -23.56 -16.94
CA LEU A 412 5.65 -23.37 -15.78
C LEU A 412 5.46 -24.64 -14.94
N SER A 413 5.94 -25.79 -15.42
CA SER A 413 5.70 -27.08 -14.77
C SER A 413 6.32 -27.12 -13.38
N GLY A 414 5.51 -27.43 -12.35
CA GLY A 414 5.92 -27.48 -10.96
C GLY A 414 6.20 -26.12 -10.29
N LYS A 415 5.95 -25.01 -10.99
CA LYS A 415 5.90 -23.67 -10.36
C LYS A 415 4.64 -23.58 -9.52
N THR A 416 4.75 -23.02 -8.32
CA THR A 416 3.57 -22.72 -7.49
C THR A 416 3.20 -21.26 -7.67
N ILE A 417 1.99 -20.96 -8.12
CA ILE A 417 1.54 -19.61 -8.44
C ILE A 417 0.28 -19.32 -7.64
N THR A 418 0.35 -18.33 -6.75
CA THR A 418 -0.85 -17.81 -6.09
C THR A 418 -1.47 -16.74 -6.96
N ILE A 419 -2.77 -16.86 -7.21
CA ILE A 419 -3.59 -15.85 -7.87
C ILE A 419 -4.52 -15.28 -6.82
N ASP A 420 -4.50 -13.95 -6.71
CA ASP A 420 -5.37 -13.19 -5.84
C ASP A 420 -6.37 -12.39 -6.67
N PRO A 421 -7.62 -12.87 -6.83
CA PRO A 421 -8.67 -12.04 -7.39
C PRO A 421 -9.02 -10.94 -6.39
N GLY A 422 -8.73 -9.69 -6.76
CA GLY A 422 -8.95 -8.53 -5.91
C GLY A 422 -10.39 -8.42 -5.41
N HIS A 423 -10.58 -7.83 -4.23
CA HIS A 423 -11.89 -7.62 -3.59
C HIS A 423 -12.64 -8.93 -3.26
N GLY A 424 -13.96 -8.87 -3.09
CA GLY A 424 -14.80 -10.01 -2.70
C GLY A 424 -15.77 -9.69 -1.56
N GLY A 425 -16.82 -10.51 -1.36
CA GLY A 425 -17.87 -10.26 -0.38
C GLY A 425 -18.51 -8.87 -0.59
N GLU A 426 -18.59 -8.09 0.48
CA GLU A 426 -19.09 -6.70 0.45
C GLU A 426 -18.13 -5.71 -0.22
N ALA A 427 -16.85 -6.05 -0.35
CA ALA A 427 -15.92 -5.22 -1.11
C ALA A 427 -16.18 -5.43 -2.61
N ALA A 428 -16.94 -4.51 -3.22
CA ALA A 428 -17.26 -4.56 -4.64
C ALA A 428 -16.05 -4.25 -5.55
N GLY A 429 -15.10 -3.47 -5.04
CA GLY A 429 -14.11 -2.77 -5.87
C GLY A 429 -14.77 -1.64 -6.66
N ALA A 430 -14.16 -1.24 -7.77
CA ALA A 430 -14.77 -0.30 -8.70
C ALA A 430 -16.12 -0.83 -9.25
N ILE A 431 -17.04 0.07 -9.57
CA ILE A 431 -18.33 -0.28 -10.17
C ILE A 431 -18.38 0.36 -11.55
N GLY A 432 -18.58 -0.46 -12.57
CA GLY A 432 -18.70 0.01 -13.94
C GLY A 432 -20.06 0.65 -14.24
N PRO A 433 -20.23 1.27 -15.42
CA PRO A 433 -21.42 2.03 -15.77
C PRO A 433 -22.73 1.25 -15.64
N THR A 434 -22.73 -0.07 -15.86
CA THR A 434 -23.94 -0.91 -15.79
C THR A 434 -24.11 -1.62 -14.45
N GLY A 435 -23.37 -1.22 -13.42
CA GLY A 435 -23.43 -1.81 -12.08
C GLY A 435 -22.60 -3.08 -11.87
N VAL A 436 -21.92 -3.60 -12.91
CA VAL A 436 -20.99 -4.74 -12.73
C VAL A 436 -19.84 -4.30 -11.85
N LYS A 437 -19.54 -5.14 -10.86
CA LYS A 437 -18.52 -4.90 -9.84
C LYS A 437 -17.18 -5.46 -10.30
N GLU A 438 -16.11 -4.76 -9.97
CA GLU A 438 -14.73 -5.18 -10.25
C GLU A 438 -14.44 -6.58 -9.71
N LYS A 439 -14.95 -6.91 -8.51
CA LYS A 439 -14.77 -8.24 -7.90
C LYS A 439 -15.20 -9.40 -8.80
N THR A 440 -16.24 -9.19 -9.63
CA THR A 440 -16.79 -10.19 -10.55
C THR A 440 -15.82 -10.40 -11.72
N VAL A 441 -15.35 -9.30 -12.33
CA VAL A 441 -14.38 -9.34 -13.44
C VAL A 441 -13.05 -9.93 -12.99
N ASN A 442 -12.54 -9.51 -11.82
CA ASN A 442 -11.30 -10.02 -11.24
C ASN A 442 -11.35 -11.54 -11.06
N LEU A 443 -12.47 -12.06 -10.54
CA LEU A 443 -12.65 -13.50 -10.33
C LEU A 443 -12.70 -14.27 -11.65
N ALA A 444 -13.40 -13.73 -12.66
CA ALA A 444 -13.53 -14.38 -13.97
C ALA A 444 -12.18 -14.50 -14.68
N ILE A 445 -11.40 -13.41 -14.73
CA ILE A 445 -10.04 -13.42 -15.32
C ILE A 445 -9.15 -14.41 -14.55
N ALA A 446 -9.19 -14.39 -13.22
CA ALA A 446 -8.40 -15.29 -12.39
C ALA A 446 -8.75 -16.77 -12.60
N ALA A 447 -10.04 -17.09 -12.81
CA ALA A 447 -10.49 -18.45 -13.10
C ALA A 447 -9.95 -18.97 -14.44
N PHE A 448 -9.96 -18.13 -15.50
CA PHE A 448 -9.32 -18.48 -16.77
C PHE A 448 -7.81 -18.68 -16.60
N LEU A 449 -7.14 -17.77 -15.88
CA LEU A 449 -5.69 -17.87 -15.65
C LEU A 449 -5.33 -19.15 -14.89
N LYS A 450 -6.08 -19.49 -13.84
CA LYS A 450 -5.94 -20.75 -13.12
C LYS A 450 -5.98 -21.95 -14.06
N SER A 451 -7.03 -22.04 -14.89
CA SER A 451 -7.20 -23.16 -15.82
C SER A 451 -6.05 -23.27 -16.80
N GLU A 452 -5.57 -22.17 -17.38
CA GLU A 452 -4.45 -22.22 -18.33
C GLU A 452 -3.13 -22.60 -17.65
N LEU A 453 -2.86 -22.09 -16.45
CA LEU A 453 -1.64 -22.41 -15.70
C LEU A 453 -1.60 -23.88 -15.27
N GLU A 454 -2.71 -24.43 -14.79
CA GLU A 454 -2.81 -25.85 -14.41
C GLU A 454 -2.63 -26.78 -15.61
N GLN A 455 -3.14 -26.41 -16.79
CA GLN A 455 -2.92 -27.15 -18.03
C GLN A 455 -1.45 -27.20 -18.44
N LEU A 456 -0.65 -26.20 -18.05
CA LEU A 456 0.80 -26.14 -18.26
C LEU A 456 1.60 -26.75 -17.09
N GLY A 457 0.92 -27.41 -16.15
CA GLY A 457 1.54 -28.14 -15.04
C GLY A 457 1.99 -27.27 -13.87
N ALA A 458 1.55 -26.01 -13.80
CA ALA A 458 1.73 -25.20 -12.60
C ALA A 458 0.78 -25.66 -11.49
N ILE A 459 1.20 -25.46 -10.24
CA ILE A 459 0.36 -25.63 -9.05
C ILE A 459 -0.26 -24.28 -8.74
N VAL A 460 -1.58 -24.14 -8.87
CA VAL A 460 -2.25 -22.86 -8.67
C VAL A 460 -2.98 -22.83 -7.33
N VAL A 461 -2.77 -21.76 -6.57
CA VAL A 461 -3.50 -21.47 -5.33
C VAL A 461 -4.31 -20.19 -5.53
N MET A 462 -5.61 -20.25 -5.30
CA MET A 462 -6.49 -19.08 -5.36
C MET A 462 -6.71 -18.55 -3.95
N THR A 463 -6.64 -17.23 -3.73
CA THR A 463 -6.98 -16.66 -2.42
C THR A 463 -8.49 -16.67 -2.15
N ARG A 464 -9.30 -16.62 -3.21
CA ARG A 464 -10.76 -16.84 -3.18
C ARG A 464 -11.23 -17.47 -4.48
N THR A 465 -12.36 -18.16 -4.44
CA THR A 465 -12.94 -18.89 -5.58
C THR A 465 -14.39 -18.48 -5.88
N THR A 466 -15.01 -17.72 -4.99
CA THR A 466 -16.40 -17.23 -5.13
C THR A 466 -16.47 -15.71 -4.97
N GLU A 467 -17.65 -15.15 -5.27
CA GLU A 467 -17.91 -13.72 -5.12
C GLU A 467 -18.14 -13.27 -3.67
N ASP A 468 -18.53 -14.20 -2.80
CA ASP A 468 -18.94 -13.92 -1.42
C ASP A 468 -17.76 -13.99 -0.43
N GLU A 469 -16.67 -14.65 -0.83
CA GLU A 469 -15.42 -14.69 -0.07
C GLU A 469 -14.68 -13.35 -0.14
N ASN A 470 -14.35 -12.80 1.04
CA ASN A 470 -13.44 -11.66 1.16
C ASN A 470 -12.34 -11.92 2.19
N PRO A 471 -11.31 -12.71 1.85
CA PRO A 471 -10.18 -12.92 2.74
C PRO A 471 -9.53 -11.58 3.09
N SER A 472 -9.15 -11.42 4.36
CA SER A 472 -8.36 -10.28 4.81
C SER A 472 -7.01 -10.23 4.08
N PHE A 473 -6.39 -9.06 4.04
CA PHE A 473 -5.07 -8.91 3.42
C PHE A 473 -4.03 -9.88 4.01
N GLU A 474 -4.08 -10.12 5.32
CA GLU A 474 -3.20 -11.08 5.99
C GLU A 474 -3.44 -12.51 5.49
N GLN A 475 -4.71 -12.95 5.38
CA GLN A 475 -5.04 -14.27 4.84
C GLN A 475 -4.56 -14.44 3.39
N ARG A 476 -4.68 -13.40 2.55
CA ARG A 476 -4.20 -13.45 1.15
C ARG A 476 -2.68 -13.63 1.06
N VAL A 477 -1.93 -12.90 1.89
CA VAL A 477 -0.46 -13.02 1.96
C VAL A 477 -0.06 -14.39 2.52
N ASN A 478 -0.71 -14.84 3.60
CA ASN A 478 -0.43 -16.13 4.23
C ASN A 478 -0.73 -17.30 3.28
N ALA A 479 -1.80 -17.25 2.48
CA ALA A 479 -2.09 -18.26 1.47
C ALA A 479 -0.92 -18.49 0.50
N ALA A 480 -0.24 -17.41 0.07
CA ALA A 480 0.93 -17.51 -0.79
C ALA A 480 2.18 -18.03 -0.05
N LYS A 481 2.36 -17.60 1.19
CA LYS A 481 3.47 -18.04 2.06
C LYS A 481 3.37 -19.53 2.37
N ASP A 482 2.19 -19.99 2.80
CA ASP A 482 1.92 -21.38 3.21
C ASP A 482 2.02 -22.33 2.02
N ALA A 483 1.57 -21.90 0.84
CA ALA A 483 1.74 -22.61 -0.42
C ALA A 483 3.20 -22.66 -0.91
N LYS A 484 4.12 -21.88 -0.29
CA LYS A 484 5.50 -21.69 -0.74
C LYS A 484 5.57 -21.22 -2.20
N SER A 485 4.61 -20.38 -2.60
CA SER A 485 4.46 -19.91 -3.97
C SER A 485 5.74 -19.30 -4.51
N ASP A 486 6.05 -19.52 -5.78
CA ASP A 486 7.12 -18.84 -6.51
C ASP A 486 6.70 -17.42 -6.87
N VAL A 487 5.43 -17.24 -7.25
CA VAL A 487 4.85 -15.96 -7.65
C VAL A 487 3.48 -15.75 -6.98
N LEU A 488 3.20 -14.52 -6.60
CA LEU A 488 1.86 -14.02 -6.25
C LEU A 488 1.43 -12.96 -7.28
N ILE A 489 0.24 -13.13 -7.86
CA ILE A 489 -0.33 -12.19 -8.82
C ILE A 489 -1.69 -11.75 -8.29
N SER A 490 -1.81 -10.47 -7.93
CA SER A 490 -3.10 -9.86 -7.61
C SER A 490 -3.71 -9.27 -8.89
N ILE A 491 -4.95 -9.62 -9.21
CA ILE A 491 -5.66 -9.19 -10.42
C ILE A 491 -6.76 -8.21 -10.02
N HIS A 492 -6.70 -7.03 -10.63
CA HIS A 492 -7.59 -5.90 -10.40
C HIS A 492 -8.01 -5.23 -11.72
N ASN A 493 -9.02 -4.36 -11.62
CA ASN A 493 -9.38 -3.43 -12.68
C ASN A 493 -9.63 -2.04 -12.08
N ASN A 494 -8.98 -1.04 -12.68
CA ASN A 494 -8.73 0.24 -12.06
C ASN A 494 -9.95 1.17 -12.12
N ALA A 495 -9.90 2.24 -11.32
CA ALA A 495 -10.77 3.40 -11.40
C ALA A 495 -10.02 4.65 -10.91
N LEU A 496 -10.40 5.81 -11.43
CA LEU A 496 -9.82 7.09 -11.01
C LEU A 496 -10.60 7.70 -9.84
N PRO A 497 -9.91 8.44 -8.95
CA PRO A 497 -10.57 9.33 -8.01
C PRO A 497 -11.17 10.56 -8.71
N ASN A 498 -12.10 11.24 -8.03
CA ASN A 498 -12.61 12.55 -8.46
C ASN A 498 -11.46 13.57 -8.68
N GLY A 499 -11.67 14.52 -9.60
CA GLY A 499 -10.66 15.50 -10.01
C GLY A 499 -9.84 15.13 -11.24
N ARG A 500 -10.07 13.95 -11.82
CA ARG A 500 -9.27 13.35 -12.89
C ARG A 500 -10.13 12.97 -14.08
N ASP A 501 -9.54 12.99 -15.28
CA ASP A 501 -10.26 12.76 -16.54
C ASP A 501 -10.12 11.30 -17.00
N PRO A 502 -11.21 10.50 -16.97
CA PRO A 502 -11.18 9.09 -17.36
C PRO A 502 -10.84 8.86 -18.83
N TYR A 503 -11.01 9.84 -19.73
CA TYR A 503 -10.62 9.68 -21.14
C TYR A 503 -9.15 9.97 -21.42
N LEU A 504 -8.46 10.65 -20.49
CA LEU A 504 -7.03 10.94 -20.61
C LEU A 504 -6.17 9.91 -19.88
N GLU A 505 -6.76 9.20 -18.92
CA GLU A 505 -6.04 8.33 -18.00
C GLU A 505 -6.72 6.98 -17.85
N HIS A 506 -6.31 6.06 -18.72
CA HIS A 506 -6.84 4.71 -18.73
C HIS A 506 -5.80 3.76 -19.34
N GLY A 507 -6.13 2.45 -19.38
CA GLY A 507 -5.25 1.41 -19.91
C GLY A 507 -4.78 0.40 -18.87
N SER A 508 -3.87 -0.48 -19.29
CA SER A 508 -3.33 -1.55 -18.44
C SER A 508 -2.13 -1.03 -17.63
N SER A 509 -1.98 -1.45 -16.38
CA SER A 509 -0.77 -1.18 -15.58
C SER A 509 -0.38 -2.33 -14.69
N THR A 510 0.90 -2.40 -14.32
CA THR A 510 1.42 -3.43 -13.42
C THR A 510 2.27 -2.82 -12.32
N TYR A 511 2.06 -3.25 -11.08
CA TYR A 511 2.67 -2.69 -9.87
C TYR A 511 3.60 -3.71 -9.21
N TYR A 512 4.72 -3.20 -8.70
CA TYR A 512 5.69 -3.96 -7.91
C TYR A 512 6.10 -3.15 -6.67
N TYR A 513 6.67 -3.81 -5.67
CA TYR A 513 7.27 -3.13 -4.51
C TYR A 513 8.76 -3.43 -4.38
N HIS A 514 9.10 -4.71 -4.37
CA HIS A 514 10.48 -5.19 -4.29
C HIS A 514 11.11 -5.28 -5.67
N LEU A 515 12.37 -4.87 -5.80
CA LEU A 515 13.08 -4.78 -7.08
C LEU A 515 13.16 -6.14 -7.81
N GLN A 516 13.14 -7.26 -7.07
CA GLN A 516 13.09 -8.61 -7.65
C GLN A 516 11.83 -8.87 -8.51
N ALA A 517 10.74 -8.13 -8.27
CA ALA A 517 9.48 -8.27 -8.99
C ALA A 517 9.38 -7.37 -10.23
N LEU A 518 10.27 -6.39 -10.40
CA LEU A 518 10.25 -5.48 -11.55
C LEU A 518 10.34 -6.20 -12.91
N PRO A 519 11.22 -7.22 -13.10
CA PRO A 519 11.25 -7.97 -14.35
C PRO A 519 9.94 -8.69 -14.65
N LEU A 520 9.29 -9.27 -13.63
CA LEU A 520 7.98 -9.91 -13.77
C LEU A 520 6.90 -8.88 -14.15
N ALA A 521 6.87 -7.74 -13.47
CA ALA A 521 5.92 -6.67 -13.75
C ALA A 521 6.03 -6.18 -15.20
N ARG A 522 7.25 -5.96 -15.70
CA ARG A 522 7.50 -5.56 -17.10
C ARG A 522 7.11 -6.65 -18.10
N ALA A 523 7.37 -7.92 -17.80
CA ALA A 523 7.03 -9.02 -18.69
C ALA A 523 5.50 -9.17 -18.85
N ILE A 524 4.77 -9.07 -17.74
CA ILE A 524 3.29 -9.07 -17.74
C ILE A 524 2.75 -7.85 -18.48
N GLN A 525 3.23 -6.64 -18.15
CA GLN A 525 2.80 -5.42 -18.82
C GLN A 525 2.98 -5.51 -20.34
N SER A 526 4.18 -5.90 -20.80
CA SER A 526 4.46 -6.04 -22.23
C SER A 526 3.50 -7.02 -22.93
N SER A 527 3.18 -8.14 -22.28
CA SER A 527 2.24 -9.14 -22.82
C SER A 527 0.78 -8.63 -22.83
N LEU A 528 0.37 -7.85 -21.82
CA LEU A 528 -0.94 -7.20 -21.80
C LEU A 528 -1.09 -6.22 -22.96
N LEU A 529 -0.10 -5.36 -23.22
CA LEU A 529 -0.16 -4.40 -24.32
C LEU A 529 -0.23 -5.09 -25.68
N GLN A 530 0.58 -6.13 -25.88
CA GLN A 530 0.61 -6.90 -27.11
C GLN A 530 -0.72 -7.59 -27.40
N ASP A 531 -1.32 -8.21 -26.39
CA ASP A 531 -2.53 -9.02 -26.59
C ASP A 531 -3.81 -8.18 -26.48
N LEU A 532 -3.91 -7.22 -25.57
CA LEU A 532 -5.16 -6.51 -25.28
C LEU A 532 -5.37 -5.26 -26.14
N GLY A 533 -4.29 -4.63 -26.60
CA GLY A 533 -4.35 -3.38 -27.37
C GLY A 533 -4.95 -2.21 -26.57
N LEU A 534 -4.84 -2.26 -25.24
CA LEU A 534 -5.15 -1.12 -24.36
C LEU A 534 -3.96 -0.16 -24.32
N ILE A 535 -4.20 1.07 -23.86
CA ILE A 535 -3.14 2.06 -23.67
C ILE A 535 -2.15 1.55 -22.61
N ASP A 536 -0.87 1.85 -22.81
CA ASP A 536 0.14 1.62 -21.80
C ASP A 536 -0.01 2.63 -20.67
N TYR A 537 -0.67 2.21 -19.60
CA TYR A 537 -0.75 3.00 -18.38
C TYR A 537 0.52 2.84 -17.54
N GLY A 538 1.41 1.87 -17.81
CA GLY A 538 2.78 1.83 -17.27
C GLY A 538 3.06 0.75 -16.20
N VAL A 539 4.32 0.75 -15.75
CA VAL A 539 4.82 -0.11 -14.64
C VAL A 539 5.23 0.76 -13.46
N TYR A 540 4.66 0.53 -12.29
CA TYR A 540 4.84 1.40 -11.13
C TYR A 540 5.40 0.69 -9.92
N TRP A 541 6.26 1.39 -9.19
CA TRP A 541 6.47 1.06 -7.79
C TRP A 541 5.23 1.48 -6.99
N GLY A 542 4.66 0.57 -6.19
CA GLY A 542 3.43 0.81 -5.45
C GLY A 542 3.45 0.18 -4.06
N ASN A 543 3.15 0.96 -3.02
CA ASN A 543 3.03 0.50 -1.63
C ASN A 543 1.71 -0.27 -1.37
N LEU A 544 1.47 -1.32 -2.16
CA LEU A 544 0.26 -2.14 -2.17
C LEU A 544 0.48 -3.44 -1.38
N VAL A 545 -0.50 -3.85 -0.57
CA VAL A 545 -0.32 -4.98 0.36
C VAL A 545 0.09 -6.26 -0.35
N LEU A 546 -0.48 -6.53 -1.51
CA LEU A 546 -0.26 -7.75 -2.28
C LEU A 546 1.00 -7.69 -3.17
N ALA A 547 1.66 -6.52 -3.28
CA ALA A 547 2.95 -6.38 -3.96
C ALA A 547 4.14 -6.40 -2.98
N ARG A 548 3.87 -6.24 -1.67
CA ARG A 548 4.87 -6.20 -0.58
C ARG A 548 5.47 -7.52 -0.12
N PRO A 549 4.91 -8.72 -0.37
CA PRO A 549 5.60 -9.94 0.02
C PRO A 549 6.98 -10.02 -0.65
N THR A 550 8.01 -10.36 0.13
CA THR A 550 9.36 -10.64 -0.36
C THR A 550 9.53 -12.10 -0.77
N ASN A 551 8.63 -12.98 -0.34
CA ASN A 551 8.59 -14.40 -0.65
C ASN A 551 7.13 -14.87 -0.61
N PRO A 552 6.42 -15.00 -1.75
CA PRO A 552 6.88 -15.04 -3.15
C PRO A 552 7.34 -13.71 -3.76
N VAL A 553 7.82 -13.76 -5.02
CA VAL A 553 7.87 -12.59 -5.91
C VAL A 553 6.44 -12.15 -6.21
N ALA A 554 6.09 -10.89 -5.93
CA ALA A 554 4.71 -10.44 -5.93
C ALA A 554 4.47 -9.20 -6.83
N VAL A 555 3.39 -9.24 -7.59
CA VAL A 555 2.93 -8.13 -8.45
C VAL A 555 1.42 -7.95 -8.33
N LEU A 556 0.95 -6.73 -8.60
CA LEU A 556 -0.47 -6.43 -8.78
C LEU A 556 -0.69 -5.94 -10.21
N VAL A 557 -1.71 -6.46 -10.88
CA VAL A 557 -2.02 -6.21 -12.28
C VAL A 557 -3.38 -5.54 -12.37
N GLU A 558 -3.40 -4.34 -12.93
CA GLU A 558 -4.61 -3.64 -13.33
C GLU A 558 -4.83 -3.88 -14.82
N VAL A 559 -5.81 -4.71 -15.18
CA VAL A 559 -6.00 -5.12 -16.58
C VAL A 559 -6.53 -3.97 -17.43
N GLY A 560 -7.46 -3.16 -16.92
CA GLY A 560 -7.99 -1.95 -17.54
C GLY A 560 -8.84 -1.17 -16.54
N PHE A 561 -9.56 -0.14 -16.99
CA PHE A 561 -10.36 0.73 -16.14
C PHE A 561 -11.87 0.42 -16.21
N MET A 562 -12.47 0.09 -15.05
CA MET A 562 -13.91 -0.18 -14.94
C MET A 562 -14.78 1.03 -15.28
N ILE A 563 -14.25 2.24 -15.12
CA ILE A 563 -14.97 3.50 -15.34
C ILE A 563 -14.86 4.02 -16.79
N HIS A 564 -13.94 3.48 -17.60
CA HIS A 564 -13.79 3.88 -18.99
C HIS A 564 -14.76 3.07 -19.87
N PRO A 565 -15.76 3.67 -20.54
CA PRO A 565 -16.83 2.94 -21.21
C PRO A 565 -16.38 1.86 -22.20
N GLU A 566 -15.37 2.14 -23.03
CA GLU A 566 -14.89 1.19 -24.04
C GLU A 566 -14.05 0.06 -23.44
N GLU A 567 -13.31 0.34 -22.35
CA GLU A 567 -12.52 -0.69 -21.67
C GLU A 567 -13.46 -1.56 -20.84
N TYR A 568 -14.41 -0.95 -20.15
CA TYR A 568 -15.46 -1.64 -19.43
C TYR A 568 -16.21 -2.65 -20.30
N GLN A 569 -16.60 -2.28 -21.52
CA GLN A 569 -17.25 -3.21 -22.46
C GLN A 569 -16.39 -4.43 -22.75
N LYS A 570 -15.08 -4.24 -22.91
CA LYS A 570 -14.12 -5.33 -23.07
C LYS A 570 -13.99 -6.13 -21.77
N LEU A 571 -13.85 -5.48 -20.62
CA LEU A 571 -13.64 -6.13 -19.33
C LEU A 571 -14.78 -7.07 -18.91
N ILE A 572 -16.03 -6.76 -19.30
CA ILE A 572 -17.18 -7.64 -19.04
C ILE A 572 -17.39 -8.74 -20.10
N ASP A 573 -16.64 -8.71 -21.22
CA ASP A 573 -16.70 -9.73 -22.26
C ASP A 573 -15.85 -10.96 -21.85
N PRO A 574 -16.46 -12.17 -21.72
CA PRO A 574 -15.72 -13.39 -21.42
C PRO A 574 -14.56 -13.69 -22.37
N ALA A 575 -14.65 -13.32 -23.65
CA ALA A 575 -13.58 -13.54 -24.61
C ALA A 575 -12.36 -12.67 -24.28
N PHE A 576 -12.57 -11.41 -23.91
CA PHE A 576 -11.50 -10.51 -23.49
C PHE A 576 -10.95 -10.88 -22.10
N GLN A 577 -11.80 -11.35 -21.18
CA GLN A 577 -11.34 -11.87 -19.87
C GLN A 577 -10.39 -13.07 -20.05
N LYS A 578 -10.74 -14.01 -20.92
CA LYS A 578 -9.85 -15.12 -21.29
C LYS A 578 -8.57 -14.61 -21.94
N LYS A 579 -8.67 -13.65 -22.86
CA LYS A 579 -7.48 -13.03 -23.51
C LYS A 579 -6.56 -12.37 -22.48
N SER A 580 -7.12 -11.72 -21.47
CA SER A 580 -6.38 -11.10 -20.36
C SER A 580 -5.63 -12.14 -19.53
N ALA A 581 -6.29 -13.25 -19.21
CA ALA A 581 -5.64 -14.40 -18.57
C ALA A 581 -4.49 -14.96 -19.42
N THR A 582 -4.71 -15.16 -20.73
CA THR A 582 -3.66 -15.62 -21.65
C THR A 582 -2.47 -14.66 -21.70
N ALA A 583 -2.70 -13.35 -21.69
CA ALA A 583 -1.66 -12.33 -21.69
C ALA A 583 -0.81 -12.38 -20.40
N ILE A 584 -1.46 -12.50 -19.23
CA ILE A 584 -0.77 -12.66 -17.94
C ILE A 584 0.07 -13.95 -17.93
N ARG A 585 -0.48 -15.06 -18.42
CA ARG A 585 0.24 -16.34 -18.56
C ARG A 585 1.49 -16.20 -19.45
N LYS A 586 1.38 -15.56 -20.63
CA LYS A 586 2.54 -15.31 -21.50
C LYS A 586 3.60 -14.46 -20.80
N GLY A 587 3.17 -13.44 -20.04
CA GLY A 587 4.06 -12.64 -19.22
C GLY A 587 4.87 -13.47 -18.21
N LEU A 588 4.22 -14.44 -17.54
CA LEU A 588 4.89 -15.37 -16.64
C LEU A 588 5.88 -16.29 -17.37
N GLU A 589 5.49 -16.85 -18.51
CA GLU A 589 6.39 -17.68 -19.33
C GLU A 589 7.64 -16.90 -19.76
N ASN A 590 7.46 -15.65 -20.19
CA ASN A 590 8.54 -14.75 -20.57
C ASN A 590 9.47 -14.45 -19.38
N TYR A 591 8.89 -14.15 -18.21
CA TYR A 591 9.65 -13.94 -16.98
C TYR A 591 10.50 -15.16 -16.62
N PHE A 592 9.89 -16.35 -16.53
CA PHE A 592 10.62 -17.56 -16.16
C PHE A 592 11.63 -18.01 -17.23
N SER A 593 11.38 -17.72 -18.51
CA SER A 593 12.34 -18.00 -19.60
C SER A 593 13.55 -17.08 -19.57
N SER A 594 13.36 -15.79 -19.28
CA SER A 594 14.46 -14.82 -19.20
C SER A 594 15.36 -15.05 -17.98
N ALA A 595 14.79 -15.44 -16.85
CA ALA A 595 15.54 -15.79 -15.64
C ALA A 595 16.51 -16.99 -15.80
N GLN A 596 16.44 -17.72 -16.92
CA GLN A 596 17.33 -18.83 -17.24
C GLN A 596 18.59 -18.43 -18.00
N LYS A 597 18.61 -17.24 -18.62
CA LYS A 597 19.75 -16.77 -19.40
C LYS A 597 20.70 -16.03 -18.44
N LYS A 598 21.81 -16.69 -18.08
CA LYS A 598 22.96 -16.03 -17.42
C LYS A 598 23.71 -15.16 -18.40
#